data_AF-A0A7J5EU92-F1
#
_entry.id   AF-A0A7J5EU92-F1
#
_cell.length_a   1.000
_cell.length_b   1.000
_cell.length_c   1.000
_cell.angle_alpha   90.00
_cell.angle_beta   90.00
_cell.angle_gamma   90.00
#
_symmetry.space_group_name_H-M   'P 1'
#
loop_
_entity.id
_entity.type
_entity.pdbx_description
1 polymer ?
#
loop_
_entity_poly.entity_id
_entity_poly.type
_entity_poly.pdbx_seq_one_letter_code
_entity_poly.pdbx_strand_id
1 'polypeptide(L)'
;MDPDTYNWLRVGHVLGFVLWIGGMITVLQLLRVHSHVEGAARDVLARHERKMALVMDLGATLAMATGFVTALAGTVNYFKTGAWLHIKLTIVALVVIGVHGWTRAQVGRFRKGQVRPVPAAIMWIVLVAAAAIILLGAHKGLLRKAG
;
A
#
# COMPACT_ATOMS: atom_id res chain seq x y z
N MET A 1 19.49 -15.44 -10.08
CA MET A 1 19.13 -15.37 -8.66
C MET A 1 18.95 -16.80 -8.18
N ASP A 2 19.56 -17.17 -7.05
CA ASP A 2 19.34 -18.48 -6.46
C ASP A 2 17.88 -18.63 -5.97
N PRO A 3 17.33 -19.86 -5.92
CA PRO A 3 15.93 -20.08 -5.53
C PRO A 3 15.58 -19.58 -4.13
N ASP A 4 16.51 -19.68 -3.18
CA ASP A 4 16.27 -19.30 -1.78
C ASP A 4 16.13 -17.79 -1.64
N THR A 5 17.02 -17.02 -2.26
CA THR A 5 16.93 -15.55 -2.33
C THR A 5 15.63 -15.11 -3.00
N TYR A 6 15.21 -15.77 -4.09
CA TYR A 6 13.94 -15.47 -4.74
C TYR A 6 12.75 -15.66 -3.80
N ASN A 7 12.73 -16.77 -3.05
CA ASN A 7 11.67 -17.06 -2.09
C ASN A 7 11.65 -16.04 -0.94
N TRP A 8 12.81 -15.66 -0.40
CA TRP A 8 12.90 -14.65 0.64
C TRP A 8 12.46 -13.26 0.17
N LEU A 9 12.83 -12.85 -1.04
CA LEU A 9 12.34 -11.60 -1.63
C LEU A 9 10.82 -11.62 -1.81
N ARG A 10 10.24 -12.75 -2.21
CA ARG A 10 8.79 -12.92 -2.33
C ARG A 10 8.10 -12.81 -0.96
N VAL A 11 8.66 -13.42 0.08
CA VAL A 11 8.16 -13.30 1.46
C VAL A 11 8.23 -11.85 1.91
N GLY A 12 9.38 -11.20 1.74
CA GLY A 12 9.56 -9.78 2.07
C GLY A 12 8.58 -8.87 1.34
N HIS A 13 8.31 -9.13 0.07
CA HIS A 13 7.34 -8.38 -0.72
C HIS A 13 5.92 -8.49 -0.16
N VAL A 14 5.48 -9.70 0.16
CA VAL A 14 4.15 -9.94 0.74
C VAL A 14 4.03 -9.33 2.13
N LEU A 15 5.05 -9.48 2.98
CA LEU A 15 5.07 -8.87 4.31
C LEU A 15 5.01 -7.35 4.22
N GLY A 16 5.83 -6.74 3.36
CA GLY A 16 5.81 -5.30 3.12
C GLY A 16 4.44 -4.84 2.64
N PHE A 17 3.82 -5.57 1.71
CA PHE A 17 2.50 -5.25 1.17
C PHE A 17 1.41 -5.29 2.27
N VAL A 18 1.42 -6.30 3.13
CA VAL A 18 0.48 -6.40 4.27
C VAL A 18 0.68 -5.24 5.24
N LEU A 19 1.93 -4.92 5.61
CA LEU A 19 2.22 -3.77 6.48
C LEU A 19 1.81 -2.44 5.85
N TRP A 20 1.99 -2.30 4.54
CA TRP A 20 1.63 -1.09 3.80
C TRP A 20 0.11 -0.87 3.83
N ILE A 21 -0.67 -1.86 3.37
CA ILE A 21 -2.13 -1.74 3.28
C ILE A 21 -2.75 -1.70 4.68
N GLY A 22 -2.32 -2.57 5.60
CA GLY A 22 -2.80 -2.59 6.98
C GLY A 22 -2.49 -1.30 7.74
N GLY A 23 -1.26 -0.78 7.59
CA GLY A 23 -0.87 0.50 8.16
C GLY A 23 -1.73 1.65 7.63
N MET A 24 -1.96 1.68 6.31
CA MET A 24 -2.80 2.71 5.68
C MET A 24 -4.25 2.67 6.18
N ILE A 25 -4.87 1.49 6.23
CA ILE A 25 -6.24 1.33 6.76
C ILE A 25 -6.30 1.79 8.22
N THR A 26 -5.31 1.42 9.02
CA THR A 26 -5.26 1.81 10.44
C THR A 26 -5.15 3.33 10.59
N VAL A 27 -4.28 3.99 9.81
CA VAL A 27 -4.17 5.46 9.83
C VAL A 27 -5.49 6.11 9.41
N LEU A 28 -6.13 5.61 8.34
CA LEU A 28 -7.42 6.13 7.89
C LEU A 28 -8.51 6.02 8.96
N GLN A 29 -8.55 4.91 9.71
CA GLN A 29 -9.47 4.72 10.83
C GLN A 29 -9.17 5.71 11.96
N LEU A 30 -7.89 5.86 12.34
CA LEU A 30 -7.48 6.82 13.37
C LEU A 30 -7.87 8.26 12.99
N LEU A 31 -7.62 8.68 11.74
CA LEU A 31 -8.00 10.00 11.26
C LEU A 31 -9.52 10.21 11.27
N ARG A 32 -10.33 9.19 10.95
CA ARG A 32 -11.79 9.26 11.09
C ARG A 32 -12.21 9.44 12.53
N VAL A 33 -11.60 8.73 13.47
CA VAL A 33 -11.90 8.92 14.90
C VAL A 33 -11.48 10.30 15.36
N HIS A 34 -10.29 10.76 14.97
CA HIS A 34 -9.77 12.08 15.29
C HIS A 34 -10.70 13.20 14.81
N SER A 35 -11.37 13.05 13.65
CA SER A 35 -12.31 14.06 13.17
C SER A 35 -13.56 14.25 14.02
N HIS A 36 -13.81 13.37 15.00
CA HIS A 36 -15.00 13.39 15.86
C HIS A 36 -14.69 13.59 17.34
N VAL A 37 -13.42 13.77 17.72
CA VAL A 37 -13.02 13.94 19.13
C VAL A 37 -12.31 15.26 19.35
N GLU A 38 -12.34 15.73 20.59
CA GLU A 38 -11.75 17.00 21.03
C GLU A 38 -10.88 16.83 22.29
N GLY A 39 -10.20 17.89 22.70
CA GLY A 39 -9.36 17.90 23.91
C GLY A 39 -8.17 16.92 23.85
N ALA A 40 -7.81 16.35 25.00
CA ALA A 40 -6.61 15.52 25.18
C ALA A 40 -6.56 14.27 24.27
N ALA A 41 -7.72 13.77 23.83
CA ALA A 41 -7.81 12.64 22.90
C ALA A 41 -7.15 12.94 21.54
N ARG A 42 -7.19 14.19 21.07
CA ARG A 42 -6.56 14.59 19.80
C ARG A 42 -5.05 14.39 19.81
N ASP A 43 -4.38 14.73 20.91
CA ASP A 43 -2.93 14.59 21.02
C ASP A 43 -2.49 13.13 21.04
N VAL A 44 -3.26 12.27 21.70
CA VAL A 44 -3.03 10.81 21.74
C VAL A 44 -3.18 10.21 20.34
N LEU A 45 -4.25 10.58 19.62
CA LEU A 45 -4.50 10.14 18.25
C LEU A 45 -3.42 10.65 17.29
N ALA A 46 -3.06 11.93 17.37
CA ALA A 46 -2.00 12.50 16.53
C ALA A 46 -0.65 11.79 16.71
N ARG A 47 -0.35 11.27 17.91
CA ARG A 47 0.85 10.43 18.14
C ARG A 47 0.69 9.04 17.50
N HIS A 48 -0.47 8.40 17.63
CA HIS A 48 -0.74 7.09 17.04
C HIS A 48 -0.76 7.12 15.52
N GLU A 49 -1.39 8.14 14.92
CA GLU A 49 -1.40 8.37 13.47
C GLU A 49 0.01 8.44 12.90
N ARG A 50 0.92 9.16 13.57
CA ARG A 50 2.32 9.24 13.15
C ARG A 50 3.05 7.90 13.21
N LYS A 51 2.83 7.12 14.29
CA LYS A 51 3.43 5.79 14.44
C LYS A 51 2.92 4.83 13.37
N MET A 52 1.61 4.81 13.14
CA MET A 52 1.00 3.94 12.13
C MET A 52 1.36 4.38 10.70
N ALA A 53 1.52 5.69 10.47
CA ALA A 53 2.00 6.19 9.18
C ALA A 53 3.46 5.79 8.95
N LEU A 54 4.30 5.68 9.98
CA LEU A 54 5.64 5.10 9.83
C LEU A 54 5.58 3.61 9.45
N VAL A 55 4.69 2.82 10.06
CA VAL A 55 4.49 1.41 9.68
C VAL A 55 4.06 1.30 8.22
N MET A 56 3.14 2.16 7.78
CA MET A 56 2.73 2.27 6.38
C MET A 56 3.92 2.58 5.45
N ASP A 57 4.76 3.55 5.80
CA ASP A 57 5.93 3.97 5.02
C ASP A 57 6.99 2.86 4.93
N LEU A 58 7.26 2.15 6.04
CA LEU A 58 8.18 1.02 6.08
C LEU A 58 7.66 -0.18 5.29
N GLY A 59 6.37 -0.49 5.40
CA GLY A 59 5.73 -1.52 4.59
C GLY A 59 5.83 -1.23 3.09
N ALA A 60 5.56 0.02 2.69
CA ALA A 60 5.67 0.47 1.31
C ALA A 60 7.09 0.30 0.78
N THR A 61 8.08 0.74 1.56
CA THR A 61 9.50 0.64 1.20
C THR A 61 9.93 -0.82 1.02
N LEU A 62 9.57 -1.68 1.98
CA LEU A 62 9.91 -3.10 1.92
C LEU A 62 9.25 -3.79 0.71
N ALA A 63 7.97 -3.52 0.46
CA ALA A 63 7.24 -4.09 -0.67
C ALA A 63 7.85 -3.65 -2.01
N MET A 64 8.12 -2.35 -2.17
CA MET A 64 8.68 -1.82 -3.40
C MET A 64 10.10 -2.34 -3.62
N ALA A 65 10.98 -2.27 -2.61
CA ALA A 65 12.38 -2.70 -2.75
C ALA A 65 12.48 -4.16 -3.17
N THR A 66 11.82 -5.06 -2.45
CA THR A 66 11.82 -6.50 -2.76
C THR A 66 11.15 -6.81 -4.10
N GLY A 67 10.06 -6.10 -4.43
CA GLY A 67 9.35 -6.22 -5.71
C GLY A 67 10.20 -5.79 -6.91
N PHE A 68 10.88 -4.64 -6.80
CA PHE A 68 11.77 -4.14 -7.84
C PHE A 68 12.99 -5.04 -8.04
N VAL A 69 13.63 -5.49 -6.96
CA VAL A 69 14.76 -6.44 -7.05
C VAL A 69 14.32 -7.72 -7.76
N THR A 70 13.15 -8.26 -7.40
CA THR A 70 12.61 -9.47 -8.05
C THR A 70 12.31 -9.25 -9.53
N ALA A 71 11.76 -8.09 -9.89
CA ALA A 71 11.38 -7.77 -11.28
C ALA A 71 12.58 -7.51 -12.18
N LEU A 72 13.67 -6.93 -11.65
CA LEU A 72 14.89 -6.60 -12.40
C LEU A 72 15.88 -7.76 -12.49
N ALA A 73 15.96 -8.61 -11.45
CA ALA A 73 16.89 -9.73 -11.40
C ALA A 73 16.34 -11.04 -12.00
N GLY A 74 15.08 -11.05 -12.45
CA GLY A 74 14.45 -12.19 -13.11
C GLY A 74 14.97 -12.43 -14.52
N THR A 75 15.11 -13.69 -14.92
CA THR A 75 15.56 -14.11 -16.26
C THR A 75 14.53 -13.81 -17.36
N VAL A 76 13.24 -13.77 -17.00
CA VAL A 76 12.16 -13.30 -17.87
C VAL A 76 11.97 -11.81 -17.63
N ASN A 77 12.14 -10.99 -18.66
CA ASN A 77 11.84 -9.57 -18.57
C ASN A 77 10.31 -9.39 -18.53
N TYR A 78 9.75 -9.46 -17.32
CA TYR A 78 8.31 -9.35 -17.08
C TYR A 78 7.76 -8.00 -17.57
N PHE A 79 8.59 -6.95 -17.60
CA PHE A 79 8.23 -5.63 -18.15
C PHE A 79 8.07 -5.63 -19.68
N LYS A 80 8.56 -6.64 -20.39
CA LYS A 80 8.41 -6.75 -21.85
C LYS A 80 7.29 -7.70 -22.27
N THR A 81 6.86 -8.60 -21.39
CA THR A 81 6.04 -9.77 -21.78
C THR A 81 4.74 -9.93 -20.97
N GLY A 82 4.51 -9.15 -19.91
CA GLY A 82 3.38 -9.35 -19.00
C GLY A 82 2.42 -8.16 -18.93
N ALA A 83 1.33 -8.17 -19.72
CA ALA A 83 0.23 -7.19 -19.59
C ALA A 83 -0.32 -7.10 -18.14
N TRP A 84 -0.38 -8.24 -17.43
CA TRP A 84 -0.77 -8.32 -16.03
C TRP A 84 0.11 -7.46 -15.10
N LEU A 85 1.42 -7.40 -15.38
CA LEU A 85 2.37 -6.65 -14.55
C LEU A 85 2.16 -5.15 -14.75
N HIS A 86 1.95 -4.71 -15.99
CA HIS A 86 1.66 -3.29 -16.27
C HIS A 86 0.38 -2.84 -15.56
N ILE A 87 -0.70 -3.62 -15.66
CA ILE A 87 -1.96 -3.28 -14.97
C ILE A 87 -1.75 -3.24 -13.45
N LYS A 88 -1.07 -4.24 -12.87
CA LYS A 88 -0.76 -4.25 -11.43
C LYS A 88 0.03 -3.00 -11.03
N LEU A 89 1.07 -2.64 -11.80
CA LEU A 89 1.89 -1.47 -11.51
C LEU A 89 1.12 -0.16 -11.68
N THR A 90 0.22 -0.05 -12.66
CA THR A 90 -0.66 1.11 -12.82
C THR A 90 -1.58 1.28 -11.61
N ILE A 91 -2.19 0.20 -11.10
CA ILE A 91 -3.02 0.25 -9.89
C ILE A 91 -2.17 0.68 -8.68
N VAL A 92 -0.97 0.11 -8.50
CA VAL A 92 -0.07 0.49 -7.40
C VAL A 92 0.32 1.97 -7.52
N ALA A 93 0.73 2.42 -8.71
CA ALA A 93 1.23 3.77 -8.93
C ALA A 93 0.15 4.84 -8.79
N LEU A 94 -1.04 4.62 -9.35
CA LEU A 94 -2.10 5.62 -9.34
C LEU A 94 -2.93 5.57 -8.07
N VAL A 95 -3.32 4.38 -7.64
CA VAL A 95 -4.26 4.21 -6.53
C VAL A 95 -3.53 4.09 -5.21
N VAL A 96 -2.64 3.11 -5.06
CA VAL A 96 -2.02 2.83 -3.75
C VAL A 96 -1.07 3.95 -3.33
N ILE A 97 -0.19 4.40 -4.22
CA ILE A 97 0.72 5.52 -3.94
C ILE A 97 -0.06 6.83 -3.79
N GLY A 98 -1.10 7.06 -4.62
CA GLY A 98 -1.96 8.24 -4.51
C GLY A 98 -2.63 8.34 -3.13
N VAL A 99 -3.28 7.25 -2.69
CA VAL A 99 -3.92 7.19 -1.37
C VAL A 99 -2.89 7.23 -0.24
N HIS A 100 -1.72 6.61 -0.40
CA HIS A 100 -0.62 6.69 0.56
C HIS A 100 -0.18 8.15 0.78
N GLY A 101 0.13 8.87 -0.29
CA GLY A 101 0.54 10.28 -0.23
C GLY A 101 -0.55 11.17 0.36
N TRP A 102 -1.80 10.95 -0.03
CA TRP A 102 -2.95 11.66 0.55
C TRP A 102 -3.08 11.38 2.05
N THR A 103 -3.02 10.12 2.47
CA THR A 103 -3.09 9.71 3.88
C THR A 103 -1.99 10.37 4.70
N ARG A 104 -0.75 10.38 4.18
CA ARG A 104 0.40 11.03 4.82
C ARG A 104 0.19 12.54 4.95
N ALA A 105 -0.35 13.19 3.93
CA ALA A 105 -0.70 14.60 3.97
C ALA A 105 -1.77 14.89 5.05
N GLN A 106 -2.80 14.04 5.17
CA GLN A 106 -3.85 14.19 6.17
C GLN A 106 -3.31 14.06 7.61
N VAL A 107 -2.40 13.12 7.89
CA VAL A 107 -1.69 13.04 9.19
C VAL A 107 -0.98 14.35 9.51
N GLY A 108 -0.32 14.96 8.51
CA GLY A 108 0.33 16.26 8.66
C GLY A 108 -0.65 17.41 8.94
N ARG A 109 -1.83 17.40 8.32
CA ARG A 109 -2.88 18.42 8.49
C ARG A 109 -3.58 18.32 9.84
N PHE A 110 -3.96 17.11 10.25
CA PHE A 110 -4.64 16.87 11.53
C PHE A 110 -3.76 17.29 12.70
N ARG A 111 -2.44 17.03 12.63
CA ARG A 111 -1.47 17.54 13.61
C ARG A 111 -1.46 19.07 13.74
N LYS A 112 -1.75 19.79 12.66
CA LYS A 112 -1.82 21.26 12.63
C LYS A 112 -3.21 21.78 13.04
N GLY A 113 -4.11 20.92 13.52
CA GLY A 113 -5.49 21.28 13.84
C GLY A 113 -6.38 21.46 12.61
N GLN A 114 -5.89 21.20 11.39
CA GLN A 114 -6.66 21.30 10.15
C GLN A 114 -7.48 20.01 9.93
N VAL A 115 -8.34 19.71 10.89
CA VAL A 115 -9.16 18.50 10.91
C VAL A 115 -10.26 18.62 9.85
N ARG A 116 -10.41 17.58 9.03
CA ARG A 116 -11.45 17.49 7.99
C ARG A 116 -12.06 16.09 8.01
N PRO A 117 -13.35 15.94 7.68
CA PRO A 117 -13.95 14.62 7.54
C PRO A 117 -13.15 13.76 6.55
N VAL A 118 -12.84 12.52 6.95
CA VAL A 118 -12.19 11.54 6.08
C VAL A 118 -13.28 10.71 5.39
N PRO A 119 -13.39 10.74 4.04
CA PRO A 119 -14.41 9.99 3.32
C PRO A 119 -14.29 8.48 3.53
N ALA A 120 -15.40 7.82 3.87
CA ALA A 120 -15.43 6.36 4.06
C ALA A 120 -15.06 5.58 2.78
N ALA A 121 -15.35 6.15 1.60
CA ALA A 121 -15.05 5.56 0.30
C ALA A 121 -13.56 5.24 0.11
N ILE A 122 -12.64 5.98 0.75
CA ILE A 122 -11.20 5.78 0.59
C ILE A 122 -10.78 4.40 1.13
N MET A 123 -11.39 3.91 2.21
CA MET A 123 -11.11 2.58 2.73
C MET A 123 -11.52 1.49 1.72
N TRP A 124 -12.68 1.64 1.10
CA TRP A 124 -13.16 0.71 0.07
C TRP A 124 -12.26 0.75 -1.17
N ILE A 125 -11.81 1.92 -1.59
CA ILE A 125 -10.84 2.06 -2.69
C ILE A 125 -9.55 1.29 -2.38
N VAL A 126 -9.02 1.42 -1.16
CA VAL A 126 -7.81 0.68 -0.72
C VAL A 126 -8.05 -0.83 -0.74
N LEU A 127 -9.19 -1.30 -0.22
CA LEU A 127 -9.53 -2.73 -0.18
C LEU A 127 -9.71 -3.32 -1.58
N VAL A 128 -10.44 -2.63 -2.46
CA VAL A 128 -10.65 -3.05 -3.85
C VAL A 128 -9.33 -3.08 -4.62
N ALA A 129 -8.49 -2.05 -4.45
CA ALA A 129 -7.17 -2.02 -5.07
C ALA A 129 -6.28 -3.17 -4.56
N ALA A 130 -6.28 -3.45 -3.25
CA ALA A 130 -5.53 -4.55 -2.68
C ALA A 130 -6.00 -5.91 -3.21
N ALA A 131 -7.32 -6.14 -3.27
CA ALA A 131 -7.89 -7.35 -3.83
C ALA A 131 -7.51 -7.52 -5.31
N ALA A 132 -7.61 -6.46 -6.12
CA ALA A 132 -7.22 -6.49 -7.53
C ALA A 132 -5.72 -6.83 -7.71
N ILE A 133 -4.84 -6.25 -6.88
CA ILE A 133 -3.40 -6.53 -6.89
C ILE A 133 -3.10 -8.00 -6.53
N ILE A 134 -3.82 -8.55 -5.54
CA ILE A 134 -3.68 -9.96 -5.14
C ILE A 134 -4.14 -10.88 -6.27
N LEU A 135 -5.32 -10.63 -6.85
CA LEU A 135 -5.87 -11.43 -7.95
C LEU A 135 -4.95 -11.44 -9.17
N LEU A 136 -4.43 -10.27 -9.57
CA LEU A 136 -3.45 -10.15 -10.67
C LEU A 136 -2.14 -10.90 -10.36
N GLY A 137 -1.75 -10.98 -9.09
CA GLY A 137 -0.55 -11.71 -8.66
C GLY A 137 -0.76 -13.24 -8.58
N ALA A 138 -1.94 -13.68 -8.15
CA ALA A 138 -2.29 -15.10 -8.02
C ALA A 138 -2.58 -15.73 -9.37
N HIS A 139 -3.24 -15.01 -10.27
CA HIS A 139 -3.66 -15.50 -11.58
C HIS A 139 -2.91 -14.78 -12.70
N LYS A 140 -1.59 -14.98 -12.77
CA LYS A 140 -0.72 -14.43 -13.84
C LYS A 140 -1.19 -14.81 -15.26
N GLY A 141 -2.00 -15.86 -15.38
CA GLY A 141 -2.60 -16.34 -16.64
C GLY A 141 -3.93 -15.70 -17.04
N LEU A 142 -4.58 -14.89 -16.19
CA LEU A 142 -5.89 -14.27 -16.50
C LEU A 142 -5.88 -13.43 -17.78
N LEU A 143 -4.71 -12.90 -18.15
CA LEU A 143 -4.52 -12.02 -19.31
C LEU A 143 -3.61 -12.64 -20.37
N ARG A 144 -3.28 -13.94 -20.24
CA ARG A 144 -2.59 -14.68 -21.28
C ARG A 144 -3.65 -15.04 -22.31
N LYS A 145 -3.62 -14.41 -23.49
CA LYS A 145 -4.51 -14.80 -24.61
C LYS A 145 -4.41 -16.31 -24.79
N ALA A 146 -5.55 -17.00 -24.78
CA ALA A 146 -5.62 -18.37 -25.26
C ALA A 146 -5.20 -18.31 -26.74
N GLY A 147 -4.00 -18.80 -27.02
CA GLY A 147 -3.51 -19.08 -28.36
C GLY A 147 -3.71 -20.54 -28.64
#